data_AF-A0A0L6CDH1-F1
#
_entry.id   AF-A0A0L6CDH1-F1
#
_cell.length_a   1.000
_cell.length_b   1.000
_cell.length_c   1.000
_cell.angle_alpha   90.00
_cell.angle_beta   90.00
_cell.angle_gamma   90.00
#
_symmetry.space_group_name_H-M   'P 1'
#
loop_
_entity.id
_entity.type
_entity.pdbx_description
1 polymer ?
#
loop_
_entity_poly.entity_id
_entity_poly.type
_entity_poly.pdbx_seq_one_letter_code
_entity_poly.pdbx_strand_id
1 'polypeptide(L)'
;MCLALLLTPTAYAVSYGLGVLASVVILRDGYGAGTSASTMADGPLLLSECVLIGLGLLLAGCAAGALGRSALREWAVGRRPRRPGAGALAAGLVTVANLVGFWLFAWINPPEPPQDPATHALWYDLIRPMVSGALGEELIVLALPVIVIRRTAPRFLQRPRSLVLVLGALVLMRLAYHLYQGVWAGSHLPWAVAAVLLYRWTGRVWPQIAAHAFWDTGVALRDHEVLTHAQEMCLFSVFGAATVMIGAGVCLHDRRRRQTRQCSLRGGEQLGAEHVAFPEPERTALDP
;
A
#
# COMPACT_ATOMS: atom_id res chain seq x y z
N MET A 1 -16.09 16.61 -7.34
CA MET A 1 -16.56 15.20 -7.48
C MET A 1 -16.45 14.70 -8.92
N CYS A 2 -17.12 15.30 -9.91
CA CYS A 2 -17.03 14.87 -11.31
C CYS A 2 -15.59 14.81 -11.84
N LEU A 3 -14.78 15.81 -11.50
CA LEU A 3 -13.35 15.83 -11.84
C LEU A 3 -12.59 14.59 -11.29
N ALA A 4 -12.86 14.17 -10.06
CA ALA A 4 -12.20 13.00 -9.48
C ALA A 4 -12.61 11.70 -10.20
N LEU A 5 -13.89 11.56 -10.56
CA LEU A 5 -14.38 10.41 -11.30
C LEU A 5 -13.79 10.30 -12.72
N LEU A 6 -13.45 11.45 -13.33
CA LEU A 6 -12.75 11.49 -14.62
C LEU A 6 -11.25 11.20 -14.45
N LEU A 7 -10.59 11.85 -13.50
CA LEU A 7 -9.14 11.76 -13.33
C LEU A 7 -8.65 10.38 -12.86
N THR A 8 -9.46 9.63 -12.10
CA THR A 8 -9.09 8.28 -11.63
C THR A 8 -8.87 7.27 -12.76
N PRO A 9 -9.81 7.03 -13.68
CA PRO A 9 -9.57 6.14 -14.82
C PRO A 9 -8.48 6.70 -15.75
N THR A 10 -8.34 8.02 -15.90
CA THR A 10 -7.23 8.61 -16.68
C THR A 10 -5.87 8.32 -16.05
N ALA A 11 -5.73 8.45 -14.73
CA ALA A 11 -4.49 8.12 -14.02
C ALA A 11 -4.11 6.64 -14.24
N TYR A 12 -5.09 5.74 -14.14
CA TYR A 12 -4.87 4.32 -14.43
C TYR A 12 -4.47 4.08 -15.89
N ALA A 13 -5.19 4.67 -16.86
CA ALA A 13 -4.92 4.48 -18.27
C ALA A 13 -3.54 5.01 -18.70
N VAL A 14 -3.12 6.16 -18.18
CA VAL A 14 -1.80 6.75 -18.47
C VAL A 14 -0.68 5.87 -17.91
N SER A 15 -0.84 5.33 -16.71
CA SER A 15 0.21 4.54 -16.05
C SER A 15 0.25 3.07 -16.47
N TYR A 16 -0.90 2.44 -16.67
CA TYR A 16 -1.02 0.98 -16.86
C TYR A 16 -1.75 0.59 -18.14
N GLY A 17 -2.40 1.52 -18.84
CA GLY A 17 -3.19 1.21 -20.03
C GLY A 17 -2.37 0.57 -21.14
N LEU A 18 -1.14 1.06 -21.37
CA LEU A 18 -0.20 0.46 -22.33
C LEU A 18 0.22 -0.95 -21.90
N GLY A 19 0.45 -1.19 -20.60
CA GLY A 19 0.78 -2.51 -20.06
C GLY A 19 -0.35 -3.53 -20.19
N VAL A 20 -1.61 -3.09 -19.98
CA VAL A 20 -2.80 -3.92 -20.23
C VAL A 20 -2.91 -4.24 -21.73
N LEU A 21 -2.74 -3.26 -22.61
CA LEU A 21 -2.78 -3.48 -24.06
C LEU A 21 -1.69 -4.47 -24.50
N ALA A 22 -0.45 -4.29 -24.01
CA ALA A 22 0.65 -5.20 -24.29
C ALA A 22 0.35 -6.63 -23.80
N SER A 23 -0.21 -6.77 -22.60
CA SER A 23 -0.62 -8.07 -22.06
C SER A 23 -1.67 -8.77 -22.95
N VAL A 24 -2.65 -8.02 -23.46
CA VAL A 24 -3.66 -8.55 -24.39
C VAL A 24 -3.04 -8.98 -25.72
N VAL A 25 -2.10 -8.20 -26.26
CA VAL A 25 -1.39 -8.53 -27.50
C VAL A 25 -0.55 -9.80 -27.33
N ILE A 26 0.19 -9.92 -26.23
CA ILE A 26 1.00 -11.11 -25.91
C ILE A 26 0.11 -12.36 -25.80
N LEU A 27 -1.04 -12.26 -25.11
CA LEU A 27 -1.99 -13.36 -25.02
C LEU A 27 -2.61 -13.75 -26.36
N ARG A 28 -2.86 -12.78 -27.24
CA ARG A 28 -3.44 -13.02 -28.56
C ARG A 28 -2.46 -13.69 -29.52
N ASP A 29 -1.23 -13.19 -29.56
CA ASP A 29 -0.23 -13.56 -30.57
C ASP A 29 0.68 -14.73 -30.11
N GLY A 30 0.58 -15.11 -28.83
CA GLY A 30 1.40 -16.14 -28.21
C GLY A 30 2.80 -15.62 -27.86
N TYR A 31 3.39 -16.19 -26.81
CA TYR A 31 4.69 -15.76 -26.25
C TYR A 31 5.88 -15.84 -27.25
N GLY A 32 5.68 -16.50 -28.41
CA GLY A 32 6.72 -16.78 -29.41
C GLY A 32 6.74 -15.87 -30.64
N ALA A 33 5.80 -14.93 -30.79
CA ALA A 33 5.86 -13.91 -31.85
C ALA A 33 6.87 -12.83 -31.42
N GLY A 34 8.15 -13.20 -31.49
CA GLY A 34 9.28 -12.45 -30.95
C GLY A 34 9.18 -10.96 -31.20
N THR A 35 8.97 -10.21 -30.12
CA THR A 35 9.58 -8.89 -30.02
C THR A 35 11.07 -9.16 -30.09
N SER A 36 11.65 -8.96 -31.28
CA SER A 36 13.06 -8.60 -31.38
C SER A 36 13.20 -7.44 -30.42
N ALA A 37 13.67 -7.71 -29.20
CA ALA A 37 13.89 -6.69 -28.20
C ALA A 37 14.91 -5.78 -28.84
N SER A 38 14.44 -4.70 -29.48
CA SER A 38 15.30 -3.61 -29.85
C SER A 38 15.99 -3.27 -28.55
N THR A 39 17.32 -3.39 -28.53
CA THR A 39 18.21 -3.02 -27.43
C THR A 39 18.09 -1.52 -27.19
N MET A 40 16.91 -1.07 -26.76
CA MET A 40 16.76 0.20 -26.10
C MET A 40 17.59 0.07 -24.84
N ALA A 41 18.54 0.99 -24.67
CA ALA A 41 19.26 1.10 -23.42
C ALA A 41 18.25 1.25 -22.27
N ASP A 42 18.54 0.60 -21.14
CA ASP A 42 17.70 0.60 -19.93
C ASP A 42 17.32 2.02 -19.46
N GLY A 43 18.21 3.00 -19.68
CA GLY A 43 18.02 4.40 -19.29
C GLY A 43 16.77 5.06 -19.90
N PRO A 44 16.68 5.21 -21.24
CA PRO A 44 15.49 5.74 -21.91
C PRO A 44 14.18 5.01 -21.54
N LEU A 45 14.23 3.69 -21.40
CA LEU A 45 13.06 2.90 -21.02
C LEU A 45 12.59 3.28 -19.61
N LEU A 46 13.49 3.29 -18.62
CA LEU A 46 13.17 3.69 -17.26
C LEU A 46 12.66 5.13 -17.20
N LEU A 47 13.28 6.05 -17.94
CA LEU A 47 12.85 7.43 -17.98
C LEU A 47 11.40 7.54 -18.47
N SER A 48 11.05 6.81 -19.53
CA SER A 48 9.69 6.80 -20.06
C SER A 48 8.67 6.26 -19.04
N GLU A 49 9.01 5.18 -18.33
CA GLU A 49 8.17 4.63 -17.27
C GLU A 49 8.02 5.61 -16.11
N CYS A 50 9.12 6.22 -15.64
CA CYS A 50 9.11 7.25 -14.60
C CYS A 50 8.22 8.45 -14.98
N VAL A 51 8.24 8.87 -16.25
CA VAL A 51 7.36 9.95 -16.75
C VAL A 51 5.89 9.53 -16.73
N LEU A 52 5.56 8.33 -17.23
CA LEU A 52 4.17 7.83 -17.26
C LEU A 52 3.61 7.61 -15.85
N ILE A 53 4.39 7.01 -14.95
CA ILE A 53 4.00 6.83 -13.55
C ILE A 53 3.93 8.17 -12.83
N GLY A 54 4.90 9.06 -13.04
CA GLY A 54 4.90 10.40 -12.46
C GLY A 54 3.67 11.21 -12.86
N LEU A 55 3.29 11.16 -14.14
CA LEU A 55 2.06 11.79 -14.64
C LEU A 55 0.81 11.16 -14.03
N GLY A 56 0.75 9.83 -13.93
CA GLY A 56 -0.36 9.14 -13.26
C GLY A 56 -0.49 9.49 -11.79
N LEU A 57 0.63 9.59 -11.05
CA LEU A 57 0.66 10.02 -9.65
C LEU A 57 0.18 11.48 -9.50
N LEU A 58 0.57 12.36 -10.42
CA LEU A 58 0.08 13.74 -10.45
C LEU A 58 -1.44 13.77 -10.65
N LEU A 59 -1.96 13.05 -11.65
CA LEU A 59 -3.39 12.94 -11.91
C LEU A 59 -4.15 12.33 -10.73
N ALA A 60 -3.60 11.30 -10.09
CA ALA A 60 -4.13 10.67 -8.89
C ALA A 60 -4.19 11.65 -7.71
N GLY A 61 -3.12 12.42 -7.49
CA GLY A 61 -3.06 13.48 -6.48
C GLY A 61 -4.10 14.57 -6.74
N CYS A 62 -4.27 15.01 -7.99
CA CYS A 62 -5.32 15.94 -8.39
C CYS A 62 -6.72 15.37 -8.15
N ALA A 63 -6.96 14.10 -8.48
CA ALA A 63 -8.23 13.42 -8.23
C ALA A 63 -8.56 13.37 -6.74
N ALA A 64 -7.59 12.99 -5.90
CA ALA A 64 -7.74 12.97 -4.44
C ALA A 64 -7.92 14.40 -3.88
N GLY A 65 -7.22 15.40 -4.42
CA GLY A 65 -7.36 16.81 -4.08
C GLY A 65 -8.74 17.36 -4.40
N ALA A 66 -9.33 16.98 -5.54
CA ALA A 66 -10.68 17.34 -5.95
C ALA A 66 -11.79 16.73 -5.07
N LEU A 67 -11.45 15.76 -4.21
CA LEU A 67 -12.30 15.19 -3.16
C LEU A 67 -12.04 15.85 -1.78
N GLY A 68 -11.11 16.80 -1.70
CA GLY A 68 -10.79 17.59 -0.52
C GLY A 68 -9.52 17.14 0.24
N ARG A 69 -9.02 18.02 1.11
CA ARG A 69 -7.76 17.81 1.87
C ARG A 69 -7.68 16.49 2.63
N SER A 70 -8.81 16.02 3.15
CA SER A 70 -8.85 14.76 3.89
C SER A 70 -8.68 13.52 3.00
N ALA A 71 -9.12 13.57 1.74
CA ALA A 71 -8.91 12.50 0.76
C ALA A 71 -7.48 12.52 0.24
N LEU A 72 -6.94 13.70 -0.09
CA LEU A 72 -5.52 13.87 -0.46
C LEU A 72 -4.58 13.36 0.63
N ARG A 73 -4.86 13.69 1.90
CA ARG A 73 -4.07 13.19 3.04
C ARG A 73 -4.17 11.67 3.17
N GLU A 74 -5.36 11.09 2.97
CA GLU A 74 -5.56 9.65 3.00
C GLU A 74 -4.78 8.95 1.88
N TRP A 75 -4.72 9.55 0.69
CA TRP A 75 -3.95 9.04 -0.44
C TRP A 75 -2.44 9.12 -0.18
N ALA A 76 -1.93 10.30 0.20
CA ALA A 76 -0.50 10.54 0.37
C ALA A 76 0.10 9.89 1.63
N VAL A 77 -0.66 9.80 2.73
CA VAL A 77 -0.12 9.38 4.05
C VAL A 77 -0.92 8.25 4.68
N GLY A 78 -2.17 8.06 4.26
CA GLY A 78 -3.10 7.12 4.89
C GLY A 78 -3.97 7.73 5.99
N ARG A 79 -4.93 6.91 6.44
CA ARG A 79 -5.87 7.27 7.51
C ARG A 79 -5.15 7.38 8.85
N ARG A 80 -5.60 8.36 9.65
CA ARG A 80 -5.26 8.35 11.08
C ARG A 80 -5.90 7.11 11.71
N PRO A 81 -5.13 6.32 12.46
CA PRO A 81 -5.68 5.16 13.14
C PRO A 81 -6.64 5.66 14.22
N ARG A 82 -7.82 5.04 14.35
CA ARG A 82 -8.80 5.41 15.38
C ARG A 82 -8.29 5.13 16.81
N ARG A 83 -7.38 4.17 16.93
CA ARG A 83 -6.71 3.79 18.19
C ARG A 83 -5.20 3.87 17.96
N PRO A 84 -4.42 4.47 18.87
CA PRO A 84 -2.96 4.39 18.78
C PRO A 84 -2.49 2.95 18.93
N GLY A 85 -1.32 2.66 18.39
CA GLY A 85 -0.84 1.31 18.10
C GLY A 85 -1.56 0.59 16.94
N ALA A 86 -2.85 0.83 16.68
CA ALA A 86 -3.57 0.09 15.63
C ALA A 86 -2.95 0.25 14.24
N GLY A 87 -2.29 1.38 13.99
CA GLY A 87 -1.56 1.61 12.75
C GLY A 87 -0.30 0.76 12.59
N ALA A 88 0.36 0.44 13.70
CA ALA A 88 1.60 -0.32 13.72
C ALA A 88 1.31 -1.83 13.67
N LEU A 89 0.27 -2.29 14.39
CA LEU A 89 -0.29 -3.64 14.24
C LEU A 89 -0.82 -3.86 12.81
N ALA A 90 -1.52 -2.88 12.25
CA ALA A 90 -1.97 -2.91 10.86
C ALA A 90 -0.79 -3.10 9.89
N ALA A 91 0.30 -2.36 10.06
CA ALA A 91 1.49 -2.51 9.24
C ALA A 91 2.12 -3.91 9.39
N GLY A 92 2.26 -4.42 10.62
CA GLY A 92 2.77 -5.77 10.85
C GLY A 92 1.89 -6.85 10.21
N LEU A 93 0.57 -6.75 10.35
CA LEU A 93 -0.37 -7.69 9.73
C LEU A 93 -0.38 -7.59 8.20
N VAL A 94 -0.23 -6.38 7.66
CA VAL A 94 -0.04 -6.18 6.22
C VAL A 94 1.19 -6.95 5.77
N THR A 95 2.33 -6.75 6.43
CA THR A 95 3.57 -7.42 6.05
C THR A 95 3.47 -8.94 6.18
N VAL A 96 2.85 -9.47 7.25
CA VAL A 96 2.66 -10.92 7.40
C VAL A 96 1.75 -11.49 6.33
N ALA A 97 0.60 -10.87 6.07
CA ALA A 97 -0.32 -11.32 5.03
C ALA A 97 0.32 -11.25 3.63
N ASN A 98 1.13 -10.20 3.40
CA ASN A 98 1.93 -10.03 2.20
C ASN A 98 2.94 -11.16 2.05
N LEU A 99 3.70 -11.49 3.10
CA LEU A 99 4.63 -12.61 3.12
C LEU A 99 3.95 -13.95 2.89
N VAL A 100 2.80 -14.20 3.51
CA VAL A 100 2.03 -15.43 3.27
C VAL A 100 1.58 -15.49 1.80
N GLY A 101 1.08 -14.39 1.23
CA GLY A 101 0.73 -14.31 -0.18
C GLY A 101 1.92 -14.63 -1.09
N PHE A 102 3.10 -14.12 -0.75
CA PHE A 102 4.35 -14.38 -1.46
C PHE A 102 4.83 -15.82 -1.33
N TRP A 103 4.78 -16.39 -0.12
CA TRP A 103 5.09 -17.81 0.09
C TRP A 103 4.16 -18.72 -0.71
N LEU A 104 2.86 -18.40 -0.72
CA LEU A 104 1.89 -19.13 -1.53
C LEU A 104 2.20 -18.98 -3.03
N PHE A 105 2.53 -17.77 -3.49
CA PHE A 105 2.96 -17.53 -4.87
C PHE A 105 4.18 -18.38 -5.23
N ALA A 106 5.25 -18.32 -4.43
CA ALA A 106 6.47 -19.08 -4.66
C ALA A 106 6.26 -20.60 -4.62
N TRP A 107 5.26 -21.08 -3.87
CA TRP A 107 4.93 -22.48 -3.77
C TRP A 107 4.03 -22.99 -4.92
N ILE A 108 3.13 -22.14 -5.41
CA ILE A 108 2.20 -22.46 -6.51
C ILE A 108 2.90 -22.39 -7.87
N ASN A 109 3.82 -21.44 -8.03
CA ASN A 109 4.57 -21.30 -9.26
C ASN A 109 5.77 -22.26 -9.24
N PRO A 110 5.94 -23.14 -10.23
CA PRO A 110 7.18 -23.88 -10.39
C PRO A 110 8.33 -22.88 -10.52
N PRO A 111 9.56 -23.23 -10.10
CA PRO A 111 10.73 -22.43 -10.43
C PRO A 111 10.69 -22.22 -11.94
N GLU A 112 10.61 -20.97 -12.36
CA GLU A 112 10.62 -20.65 -13.78
C GLU A 112 11.86 -21.32 -14.39
N PRO A 113 11.75 -21.90 -15.61
CA PRO A 113 12.95 -22.33 -16.31
C PRO A 113 13.94 -21.16 -16.27
N PRO A 114 15.25 -21.42 -16.11
CA PRO A 114 16.25 -20.36 -15.97
C PRO A 114 15.95 -19.30 -17.03
N GLN A 115 15.46 -18.14 -16.58
CA GLN A 115 15.21 -17.04 -17.49
C GLN A 115 16.53 -16.75 -18.18
N ASP A 116 16.48 -16.31 -19.42
CA ASP A 116 17.68 -15.73 -20.04
C ASP A 116 18.33 -14.77 -19.03
N PRO A 117 19.67 -14.78 -18.91
CA PRO A 117 20.37 -13.95 -17.94
C PRO A 117 19.83 -12.53 -18.00
N ALA A 118 19.63 -11.91 -16.83
CA ALA A 118 18.89 -10.67 -16.67
C ALA A 118 19.08 -9.73 -17.88
N THR A 119 17.99 -9.50 -18.62
CA THR A 119 18.03 -8.78 -19.90
C THR A 119 18.37 -7.30 -19.74
N HIS A 120 18.30 -6.80 -18.51
CA HIS A 120 18.56 -5.42 -18.12
C HIS A 120 19.64 -5.38 -17.03
N ALA A 121 20.26 -4.22 -16.83
CA ALA A 121 21.21 -4.02 -15.75
C ALA A 121 20.52 -4.05 -14.36
N LEU A 122 21.22 -4.56 -13.33
CA LEU A 122 20.67 -4.70 -11.97
C LEU A 122 20.03 -3.40 -11.43
N TRP A 123 20.67 -2.25 -11.65
CA TRP A 123 20.13 -0.97 -11.17
C TRP A 123 18.76 -0.64 -11.79
N TYR A 124 18.51 -1.07 -13.03
CA TYR A 124 17.23 -0.87 -13.70
C TYR A 124 16.17 -1.75 -13.05
N ASP A 125 16.45 -3.04 -12.88
CA ASP A 125 15.54 -4.00 -12.23
C ASP A 125 15.34 -3.72 -10.74
N LEU A 126 16.23 -2.96 -10.10
CA LEU A 126 16.01 -2.44 -8.75
C LEU A 126 15.11 -1.21 -8.73
N ILE A 127 15.25 -0.26 -9.67
CA ILE A 127 14.51 1.01 -9.61
C ILE A 127 13.11 0.87 -10.21
N ARG A 128 13.00 0.22 -11.37
CA ARG A 128 11.73 0.11 -12.12
C ARG A 128 10.60 -0.43 -11.24
N PRO A 129 10.74 -1.58 -10.56
CA PRO A 129 9.66 -2.11 -9.76
C PRO A 129 9.30 -1.23 -8.56
N MET A 130 10.24 -0.44 -8.01
CA MET A 130 9.89 0.52 -6.94
C MET A 130 8.93 1.59 -7.46
N VAL A 131 9.17 2.08 -8.68
CA VAL A 131 8.40 3.17 -9.29
C VAL A 131 7.08 2.65 -9.83
N SER A 132 7.13 1.71 -10.78
CA SER A 132 5.94 1.23 -11.49
C SER A 132 5.17 0.17 -10.72
N GLY A 133 5.84 -0.75 -10.02
CA GLY A 133 5.22 -1.76 -9.17
C GLY A 133 4.76 -1.16 -7.85
N ALA A 134 5.69 -0.94 -6.92
CA ALA A 134 5.38 -0.58 -5.55
C ALA A 134 4.65 0.78 -5.40
N LEU A 135 5.15 1.87 -5.99
CA LEU A 135 4.52 3.18 -5.82
C LEU A 135 3.26 3.32 -6.66
N GLY A 136 3.38 3.07 -7.97
CA GLY A 136 2.29 3.25 -8.91
C GLY A 136 1.09 2.35 -8.59
N GLU A 137 1.30 1.05 -8.36
CA GLU A 137 0.16 0.13 -8.20
C GLU A 137 -0.59 0.43 -6.92
N GLU A 138 0.15 0.64 -5.83
CA GLU A 138 -0.49 0.83 -4.54
C GLU A 138 -1.20 2.19 -4.45
N LEU A 139 -0.67 3.25 -5.07
CA LEU A 139 -1.27 4.58 -5.03
C LEU A 139 -2.36 4.80 -6.08
N ILE A 140 -2.16 4.31 -7.31
CA ILE A 140 -3.05 4.56 -8.45
C ILE A 140 -4.08 3.44 -8.60
N VAL A 141 -3.64 2.17 -8.58
CA VAL A 141 -4.52 1.01 -8.83
C VAL A 141 -5.32 0.66 -7.57
N LEU A 142 -4.70 0.73 -6.40
CA LEU A 142 -5.33 0.33 -5.14
C LEU A 142 -5.94 1.49 -4.35
N ALA A 143 -5.12 2.45 -3.92
CA ALA A 143 -5.55 3.46 -2.94
C ALA A 143 -6.57 4.42 -3.53
N LEU A 144 -6.29 4.97 -4.72
CA LEU A 144 -7.11 6.00 -5.33
C LEU A 144 -8.57 5.55 -5.56
N PRO A 145 -8.87 4.42 -6.21
CA PRO A 145 -10.26 4.04 -6.48
C PRO A 145 -11.03 3.76 -5.19
N VAL A 146 -10.39 3.16 -4.18
CA VAL A 146 -10.99 2.95 -2.87
C VAL A 146 -11.33 4.28 -2.20
N ILE A 147 -10.43 5.26 -2.24
CA ILE A 147 -10.69 6.61 -1.71
C ILE A 147 -11.86 7.25 -2.45
N VAL A 148 -11.87 7.21 -3.78
CA VAL A 148 -12.94 7.79 -4.60
C VAL A 148 -14.29 7.21 -4.21
N ILE A 149 -14.43 5.88 -4.21
CA ILE A 149 -15.69 5.20 -3.85
C ILE A 149 -16.11 5.55 -2.42
N ARG A 150 -15.19 5.60 -1.46
CA ARG A 150 -15.50 5.99 -0.07
C ARG A 150 -16.04 7.40 0.05
N ARG A 151 -15.60 8.32 -0.81
CA ARG A 151 -15.97 9.74 -0.77
C ARG A 151 -17.23 10.03 -1.56
N THR A 152 -17.42 9.38 -2.69
CA THR A 152 -18.56 9.62 -3.58
C THR A 152 -19.75 8.72 -3.25
N ALA A 153 -19.51 7.52 -2.72
CA ALA A 153 -20.54 6.53 -2.44
C ALA A 153 -20.30 5.81 -1.08
N PRO A 154 -20.27 6.52 0.06
CA PRO A 154 -19.89 5.96 1.36
C PRO A 154 -20.77 4.78 1.80
N ARG A 155 -22.06 4.78 1.45
CA ARG A 155 -23.01 3.70 1.75
C ARG A 155 -22.81 2.47 0.85
N PHE A 156 -22.20 2.63 -0.32
CA PHE A 156 -21.99 1.53 -1.27
C PHE A 156 -21.04 0.48 -0.67
N LEU A 157 -19.96 0.90 -0.01
CA LEU A 157 -19.00 -0.01 0.63
C LEU A 157 -19.50 -0.67 1.92
N GLN A 158 -20.68 -0.28 2.40
CA GLN A 158 -21.34 -0.91 3.56
C GLN A 158 -22.21 -2.10 3.15
N ARG A 159 -22.62 -2.18 1.88
CA ARG A 159 -23.45 -3.28 1.37
C ARG A 159 -22.57 -4.47 0.98
N PRO A 160 -22.83 -5.70 1.47
CA PRO A 160 -21.99 -6.86 1.19
C PRO A 160 -21.79 -7.14 -0.31
N ARG A 161 -22.87 -7.07 -1.11
CA ARG A 161 -22.82 -7.30 -2.57
C ARG A 161 -21.94 -6.28 -3.28
N SER A 162 -22.16 -4.99 -2.98
CA SER A 162 -21.35 -3.89 -3.51
C SER A 162 -19.89 -4.00 -3.10
N LEU A 163 -19.61 -4.46 -1.88
CA LEU A 163 -18.26 -4.71 -1.42
C LEU A 163 -17.58 -5.79 -2.26
N VAL A 164 -18.24 -6.93 -2.48
CA VAL A 164 -17.70 -8.02 -3.33
C VAL A 164 -17.41 -7.51 -4.74
N LEU A 165 -18.31 -6.73 -5.33
CA LEU A 165 -18.09 -6.13 -6.66
C LEU A 165 -16.88 -5.19 -6.68
N VAL A 166 -16.72 -4.33 -5.69
CA VAL A 166 -15.56 -3.42 -5.61
C VAL A 166 -14.27 -4.20 -5.40
N LEU A 167 -14.27 -5.18 -4.50
CA LEU A 167 -13.10 -6.03 -4.27
C LEU A 167 -12.71 -6.78 -5.56
N GLY A 168 -13.68 -7.39 -6.24
CA GLY A 168 -13.48 -8.08 -7.51
C GLY A 168 -12.94 -7.13 -8.58
N ALA A 169 -13.52 -5.95 -8.75
CA ALA A 169 -13.04 -4.97 -9.72
C ALA A 169 -11.60 -4.52 -9.45
N LEU A 170 -11.24 -4.26 -8.18
CA LEU A 170 -9.87 -3.86 -7.82
C LEU A 170 -8.86 -4.97 -8.04
N VAL A 171 -9.23 -6.21 -7.71
CA VAL A 171 -8.41 -7.39 -7.97
C VAL A 171 -8.21 -7.56 -9.48
N LEU A 172 -9.27 -7.47 -10.28
CA LEU A 172 -9.18 -7.59 -11.74
C LEU A 172 -8.35 -6.46 -12.36
N MET A 173 -8.52 -5.21 -11.93
CA MET A 173 -7.71 -4.08 -12.39
C MET A 173 -6.22 -4.29 -12.08
N ARG A 174 -5.91 -4.92 -10.95
CA ARG A 174 -4.54 -5.27 -10.58
C ARG A 174 -3.99 -6.40 -11.44
N LEU A 175 -4.75 -7.47 -11.63
CA LEU A 175 -4.32 -8.62 -12.45
C LEU A 175 -4.22 -8.28 -13.95
N ALA A 176 -4.94 -7.28 -14.43
CA ALA A 176 -5.05 -6.98 -15.86
C ALA A 176 -3.71 -6.73 -16.56
N TYR A 177 -2.77 -6.04 -15.91
CA TYR A 177 -1.44 -5.79 -16.48
C TYR A 177 -0.42 -6.88 -16.14
N HIS A 178 -0.82 -7.92 -15.41
CA HIS A 178 -0.04 -9.16 -15.23
C HIS A 178 -0.50 -10.29 -16.16
N LEU A 179 -1.55 -10.07 -16.96
CA LEU A 179 -2.09 -11.07 -17.87
C LEU A 179 -1.07 -11.55 -18.92
N TYR A 180 0.00 -10.79 -19.18
CA TYR A 180 1.11 -11.24 -20.01
C TYR A 180 1.73 -12.53 -19.51
N GLN A 181 1.66 -12.83 -18.20
CA GLN A 181 2.16 -14.07 -17.58
C GLN A 181 1.25 -15.29 -17.85
N GLY A 182 0.15 -15.13 -18.58
CA GLY A 182 -0.77 -16.22 -18.90
C GLY A 182 -1.47 -16.78 -17.66
N VAL A 183 -1.49 -18.10 -17.52
CA VAL A 183 -2.13 -18.78 -16.37
C VAL A 183 -1.47 -18.42 -15.04
N TRP A 184 -0.18 -18.09 -15.06
CA TRP A 184 0.59 -17.72 -13.87
C TRP A 184 0.17 -16.38 -13.28
N ALA A 185 -0.50 -15.51 -14.05
CA ALA A 185 -1.12 -14.31 -13.50
C ALA A 185 -2.09 -14.65 -12.35
N GLY A 186 -2.71 -15.83 -12.36
CA GLY A 186 -3.58 -16.33 -11.29
C GLY A 186 -2.88 -16.47 -9.94
N SER A 187 -1.56 -16.68 -9.93
CA SER A 187 -0.79 -16.77 -8.68
C SER A 187 -0.68 -15.42 -7.94
N HIS A 188 -0.88 -14.29 -8.62
CA HIS A 188 -0.99 -12.97 -7.98
C HIS A 188 -2.34 -12.74 -7.28
N LEU A 189 -3.32 -13.64 -7.43
CA LEU A 189 -4.66 -13.47 -6.87
C LEU A 189 -4.66 -13.37 -5.32
N PRO A 190 -3.98 -14.24 -4.56
CA PRO A 190 -3.93 -14.12 -3.10
C PRO A 190 -3.36 -12.76 -2.66
N TRP A 191 -2.31 -12.29 -3.34
CA TRP A 191 -1.71 -10.98 -3.11
C TRP A 191 -2.70 -9.84 -3.39
N ALA A 192 -3.33 -9.84 -4.57
CA ALA A 192 -4.26 -8.79 -4.97
C ALA A 192 -5.44 -8.69 -3.97
N VAL A 193 -5.99 -9.82 -3.54
CA VAL A 193 -7.07 -9.87 -2.55
C VAL A 193 -6.58 -9.33 -1.20
N ALA A 194 -5.43 -9.80 -0.72
CA ALA A 194 -4.85 -9.36 0.55
C ALA A 194 -4.61 -7.84 0.55
N ALA A 195 -3.96 -7.30 -0.48
CA ALA A 195 -3.68 -5.88 -0.61
C ALA A 195 -4.95 -5.03 -0.54
N VAL A 196 -6.02 -5.43 -1.25
CA VAL A 196 -7.29 -4.69 -1.22
C VAL A 196 -7.94 -4.74 0.17
N LEU A 197 -8.02 -5.92 0.78
CA LEU A 197 -8.63 -6.09 2.11
C LEU A 197 -7.86 -5.32 3.19
N LEU A 198 -6.53 -5.39 3.14
CA LEU A 198 -5.66 -4.70 4.07
C LEU A 198 -5.74 -3.19 3.90
N TYR A 199 -5.73 -2.66 2.68
CA TYR A 199 -5.90 -1.22 2.47
C TYR A 199 -7.30 -0.77 2.90
N ARG A 200 -8.31 -1.62 2.66
CA ARG A 200 -9.67 -1.33 3.14
C ARG A 200 -9.72 -1.24 4.66
N TRP A 201 -9.06 -2.16 5.35
CA TRP A 201 -9.06 -2.23 6.81
C TRP A 201 -8.24 -1.12 7.46
N THR A 202 -7.04 -0.89 6.94
CA THR A 202 -6.04 0.01 7.56
C THR A 202 -6.14 1.44 7.04
N GLY A 203 -6.54 1.60 5.77
CA GLY A 203 -6.46 2.86 5.03
C GLY A 203 -5.03 3.37 4.89
N ARG A 204 -4.03 2.47 4.89
CA ARG A 204 -2.60 2.82 4.83
C ARG A 204 -1.95 2.08 3.68
N VAL A 205 -1.42 2.85 2.74
CA VAL A 205 -0.77 2.32 1.54
C VAL A 205 0.72 2.06 1.76
N TRP A 206 1.38 2.86 2.62
CA TRP A 206 2.83 2.77 2.83
C TRP A 206 3.36 1.38 3.26
N PRO A 207 2.72 0.65 4.18
CA PRO A 207 3.18 -0.71 4.50
C PRO A 207 3.10 -1.66 3.29
N GLN A 208 2.15 -1.44 2.38
CA GLN A 208 2.01 -2.22 1.16
C GLN A 208 3.08 -1.85 0.15
N ILE A 209 3.30 -0.54 -0.08
CA ILE A 209 4.39 -0.03 -0.91
C ILE A 209 5.72 -0.63 -0.44
N ALA A 210 6.01 -0.57 0.86
CA ALA A 210 7.26 -1.10 1.40
C ALA A 210 7.40 -2.62 1.22
N ALA A 211 6.33 -3.39 1.47
CA ALA A 211 6.37 -4.84 1.30
C ALA A 211 6.49 -5.26 -0.18
N HIS A 212 5.80 -4.55 -1.07
CA HIS A 212 5.87 -4.77 -2.51
C HIS A 212 7.26 -4.41 -3.07
N ALA A 213 7.77 -3.23 -2.73
CA ALA A 213 9.13 -2.80 -3.04
C ALA A 213 10.18 -3.81 -2.58
N PHE A 214 10.02 -4.32 -1.35
CA PHE A 214 10.97 -5.28 -0.81
C PHE A 214 10.94 -6.61 -1.57
N TRP A 215 9.75 -7.08 -1.95
CA TRP A 215 9.60 -8.28 -2.79
C TRP A 215 10.30 -8.13 -4.13
N ASP A 216 9.97 -7.07 -4.87
CA ASP A 216 10.54 -6.88 -6.21
C ASP A 216 12.07 -6.72 -6.15
N THR A 217 12.59 -6.09 -5.10
CA THR A 217 14.04 -6.01 -4.84
C THR A 217 14.64 -7.40 -4.66
N GLY A 218 14.00 -8.28 -3.88
CA GLY A 218 14.46 -9.65 -3.66
C GLY A 218 14.47 -10.47 -4.94
N VAL A 219 13.42 -10.34 -5.76
CA VAL A 219 13.31 -10.98 -7.08
C VAL A 219 14.41 -10.48 -8.01
N ALA A 220 14.59 -9.16 -8.15
CA ALA A 220 15.66 -8.59 -8.98
C ALA A 220 17.05 -9.07 -8.54
N LEU A 221 17.34 -9.10 -7.24
CA LEU A 221 18.62 -9.59 -6.74
C LEU A 221 18.82 -11.09 -7.02
N ARG A 222 17.76 -11.89 -6.98
CA ARG A 222 17.82 -13.32 -7.33
C ARG A 222 18.07 -13.52 -8.81
N ASP A 223 17.35 -12.79 -9.66
CA ASP A 223 17.44 -12.93 -11.12
C ASP A 223 18.82 -12.46 -11.66
N HIS A 224 19.52 -11.64 -10.88
CA HIS A 224 20.93 -11.24 -11.09
C HIS A 224 21.96 -12.11 -10.34
N GLU A 225 21.55 -13.28 -9.83
CA GLU A 225 22.39 -14.23 -9.10
C GLU A 225 23.09 -13.66 -7.85
N VAL A 226 22.66 -12.51 -7.33
CA VAL A 226 23.18 -11.91 -6.09
C VAL A 226 22.65 -12.67 -4.86
N LEU A 227 21.42 -13.17 -4.94
CA LEU A 227 20.80 -13.98 -3.90
C LEU A 227 20.34 -15.33 -4.46
N THR A 228 20.54 -16.37 -3.67
CA THR A 228 19.83 -17.65 -3.87
C THR A 228 18.37 -17.51 -3.42
N HIS A 229 17.49 -18.38 -3.92
CA HIS A 229 16.10 -18.42 -3.48
C HIS A 229 15.96 -18.60 -1.95
N ALA A 230 16.84 -19.39 -1.32
CA ALA A 230 16.85 -19.55 0.13
C ALA A 230 17.20 -18.23 0.87
N GLN A 231 18.16 -17.46 0.35
CA GLN A 231 18.52 -16.16 0.90
C GLN A 231 17.41 -15.12 0.70
N GLU A 232 16.76 -15.12 -0.47
CA GLU A 232 15.57 -14.32 -0.76
C GLU A 232 14.44 -14.59 0.26
N MET A 233 14.07 -15.87 0.46
CA MET A 233 13.03 -16.26 1.44
C MET A 233 13.43 -15.92 2.88
N CYS A 234 14.71 -16.03 3.23
CA CYS A 234 15.24 -15.63 4.54
C CYS A 234 15.11 -14.11 4.74
N LEU A 235 15.52 -13.32 3.75
CA LEU A 235 15.43 -11.86 3.76
C LEU A 235 13.98 -11.40 3.97
N PHE A 236 13.02 -12.00 3.27
CA PHE A 236 11.59 -11.78 3.45
C PHE A 236 11.09 -12.11 4.85
N SER A 237 11.53 -13.24 5.40
CA SER A 237 11.17 -13.65 6.76
C SER A 237 11.69 -12.68 7.82
N VAL A 238 12.94 -12.22 7.67
CA VAL A 238 13.57 -11.23 8.57
C VAL A 238 12.86 -9.88 8.49
N PHE A 239 12.54 -9.39 7.29
CA PHE A 239 11.81 -8.14 7.11
C PHE A 239 10.39 -8.20 7.70
N GLY A 240 9.71 -9.34 7.53
CA GLY A 240 8.45 -9.63 8.18
C GLY A 240 8.51 -9.52 9.69
N ALA A 241 9.43 -10.28 10.28
CA ALA A 241 9.67 -10.29 11.71
C ALA A 241 10.01 -8.89 12.23
N ALA A 242 10.92 -8.17 11.58
CA ALA A 242 11.30 -6.80 11.93
C ALA A 242 10.10 -5.86 11.91
N THR A 243 9.26 -5.93 10.87
CA THR A 243 8.07 -5.07 10.77
C THR A 243 7.05 -5.37 11.86
N VAL A 244 6.84 -6.64 12.19
CA VAL A 244 5.97 -7.05 13.31
C VAL A 244 6.53 -6.56 14.65
N MET A 245 7.84 -6.71 14.88
CA MET A 245 8.51 -6.27 16.11
C MET A 245 8.43 -4.75 16.29
N ILE A 246 8.71 -3.97 15.24
CA ILE A 246 8.54 -2.50 15.25
C ILE A 246 7.07 -2.15 15.51
N GLY A 247 6.16 -2.86 14.83
CA GLY A 247 4.72 -2.74 15.02
C GLY A 247 4.29 -2.90 16.48
N ALA A 248 4.75 -3.98 17.11
CA ALA A 248 4.49 -4.29 18.51
C ALA A 248 5.15 -3.28 19.46
N GLY A 249 6.40 -2.88 19.19
CA GLY A 249 7.14 -1.89 19.99
C GLY A 249 6.43 -0.55 20.05
N VAL A 250 5.96 -0.03 18.90
CA VAL A 250 5.15 1.20 18.84
C VAL A 250 3.84 1.05 19.62
N CYS A 251 3.15 -0.10 19.49
CA CYS A 251 1.92 -0.36 20.26
C CYS A 251 2.17 -0.34 21.77
N LEU A 252 3.25 -0.96 22.23
CA LEU A 252 3.62 -1.03 23.64
C LEU A 252 4.03 0.36 24.17
N HIS A 253 4.79 1.13 23.39
CA HIS A 253 5.17 2.49 23.73
C HIS A 253 3.95 3.42 23.89
N ASP A 254 3.01 3.35 22.95
CA ASP A 254 1.76 4.12 22.99
C ASP A 254 0.90 3.77 24.21
N ARG A 255 0.83 2.48 24.57
CA ARG A 255 0.13 2.01 25.77
C ARG A 255 0.76 2.60 27.05
N ARG A 256 2.09 2.56 27.16
CA ARG A 256 2.82 3.10 28.32
C ARG A 256 2.61 4.61 28.47
N ARG A 257 2.76 5.39 27.39
CA ARG A 257 2.51 6.86 27.42
C ARG A 257 1.10 7.21 27.90
N ARG A 258 0.10 6.42 27.53
CA ARG A 258 -1.29 6.62 27.96
C ARG A 258 -1.48 6.36 29.44
N GLN A 259 -0.87 5.29 29.96
CA GLN A 259 -0.90 4.99 31.39
C GLN A 259 -0.26 6.14 32.20
N THR A 260 0.90 6.64 31.77
CA THR A 260 1.56 7.79 32.44
C THR A 260 0.68 9.03 32.45
N ARG A 261 0.02 9.36 31.33
CA ARG A 261 -0.91 10.52 31.28
C ARG A 261 -2.13 10.32 32.18
N GLN A 262 -2.70 9.12 32.24
CA GLN A 262 -3.83 8.82 33.12
C GLN A 262 -3.44 8.92 34.61
N CYS A 263 -2.25 8.48 34.99
CA CYS A 263 -1.75 8.64 36.36
C CYS A 263 -1.50 10.12 36.70
N SER A 264 -0.94 10.90 35.78
CA SER A 264 -0.73 12.34 35.98
C SER A 264 -2.03 13.13 36.14
N LEU A 265 -3.08 12.79 35.38
CA LEU A 265 -4.39 13.42 35.52
C LEU A 265 -5.06 13.08 36.86
N ARG A 266 -4.98 11.81 37.29
CA ARG A 266 -5.52 11.38 38.60
C ARG A 266 -4.79 12.03 39.78
N GLY A 267 -3.46 12.15 39.70
CA GLY A 267 -2.67 12.84 40.72
C GLY A 267 -2.98 14.34 40.80
N GLY A 268 -3.22 14.98 39.64
CA GLY A 268 -3.64 16.38 39.59
C GLY A 268 -5.04 16.62 40.18
N GLU A 269 -5.99 15.72 39.95
CA GLU A 269 -7.33 15.80 40.56
C GLU A 269 -7.29 15.61 42.08
N GLN A 270 -6.43 14.74 42.61
CA GLN A 270 -6.27 14.58 44.06
C GLN A 270 -5.64 15.81 44.72
N LEU A 271 -4.60 16.39 44.11
CA LEU A 271 -3.98 17.62 44.63
C LEU A 271 -4.91 18.84 44.51
N GLY A 272 -5.77 18.88 43.48
CA GLY A 272 -6.80 19.92 43.33
C GLY A 272 -7.92 19.80 44.38
N ALA A 273 -8.28 18.59 44.81
CA ALA A 273 -9.31 18.37 45.82
C ALA A 273 -8.85 18.77 47.23
N GLU A 274 -7.57 18.68 47.55
CA GLU A 274 -7.02 19.06 48.87
C GLU A 274 -6.80 20.57 49.05
N HIS A 275 -6.90 21.38 47.98
CA HIS A 275 -6.62 22.83 48.03
C HIS A 275 -7.86 23.75 47.93
N VAL A 276 -9.09 23.21 47.93
CA VAL A 276 -10.34 24.00 47.88
C VAL A 276 -11.16 23.87 49.18
N ALA A 277 -10.48 23.77 50.31
CA ALA A 277 -11.07 24.06 51.61
C ALA A 277 -10.44 25.35 52.18
N PHE A 278 -10.46 26.43 51.40
CA PHE A 278 -10.34 27.76 52.00
C PHE A 278 -11.70 28.11 52.58
N PRO A 279 -11.83 28.31 53.91
CA PRO A 279 -13.07 28.79 54.48
C PRO A 279 -13.44 30.10 53.78
N GLU A 280 -14.69 30.22 53.33
CA GLU A 280 -15.18 31.49 52.79
C GLU A 280 -14.89 32.59 53.82
N PRO A 281 -14.28 33.73 53.42
CA PRO A 281 -14.14 34.86 54.31
C PRO A 281 -15.54 35.29 54.73
N GLU A 282 -15.78 35.19 56.03
CA GLU A 282 -16.99 35.59 56.74
C GLU A 282 -17.42 36.98 56.23
N ARG A 283 -18.53 37.03 55.49
CA ARG A 283 -19.11 38.29 55.02
C ARG A 283 -19.61 39.06 56.25
N THR A 284 -18.79 39.97 56.73
CA THR A 284 -19.20 41.00 57.68
C THR A 284 -20.29 41.86 57.03
N ALA A 285 -21.52 41.65 57.48
CA ALA A 285 -22.64 42.53 57.21
C ALA A 285 -22.37 43.89 57.90
N LEU A 286 -22.19 44.93 57.10
CA LEU A 286 -22.25 46.32 57.57
C LEU A 286 -23.71 46.78 57.43
N ASP A 287 -24.40 46.90 58.56
CA ASP A 287 -25.68 47.59 58.72
C ASP A 287 -25.44 49.12 58.72
N PRO A 288 -26.22 49.92 57.95
CA PRO A 288 -26.45 51.33 58.22
C PRO A 288 -27.64 51.58 59.16
#